data_AF-A0A9D2F5V3-F1
#
_entry.id   AF-A0A9D2F5V3-F1
#
_cell.length_a   1.000
_cell.length_b   1.000
_cell.length_c   1.000
_cell.angle_alpha   90.00
_cell.angle_beta   90.00
_cell.angle_gamma   90.00
#
_symmetry.space_group_name_H-M   'P 1'
#
loop_
_entity.id
_entity.type
_entity.pdbx_description
1 polymer ?
#
loop_
_entity_poly.entity_id
_entity_poly.type
_entity_poly.pdbx_seq_one_letter_code
_entity_poly.pdbx_strand_id
1 'polypeptide(L)'
;YVYCQVGQRGYNAARVLMSHGFGVRNLDGGYKTYKQAKYELKNIALVASTKEVPTSVATAVSNLAIVEVDARGLQCPGPILKVKQEIDRMENGQQLSIQVSDFGFSADIAAWCKNTGNTLVSTDIQGSQVVALITKGQATATGQQLPDLSKAQEGVLHETKDGATMVVFSGDMDKVLASMIIASGAAAMGKNVTIFFTFWGLSALKKRAIKKRGMAKMFDMMLPKGAQSMPISSMNMGGMGAKMMKHIMKEKNVDSLETMIGKASDLGVKFVACTMSMDIMGIEKAELYDFVEYGGVATYLGDSEASNLNLFI
;
A
#
# COMPACT_ATOMS: atom_id res chain seq x y z
N TYR A 1 -8.25 -29.98 -13.08
CA TYR A 1 -8.47 -29.83 -11.62
C TYR A 1 -9.32 -28.59 -11.37
N VAL A 2 -10.48 -28.74 -10.73
CA VAL A 2 -11.36 -27.63 -10.32
C VAL A 2 -11.08 -27.37 -8.85
N TYR A 3 -10.65 -26.16 -8.50
CA TYR A 3 -10.32 -25.79 -7.13
C TYR A 3 -11.35 -24.80 -6.59
N CYS A 4 -11.88 -25.07 -5.40
CA CYS A 4 -12.80 -24.17 -4.69
C CYS A 4 -12.02 -23.12 -3.89
N GLN A 5 -12.57 -21.91 -3.84
CA GLN A 5 -11.99 -20.76 -3.15
C GLN A 5 -12.23 -20.80 -1.63
N VAL A 6 -13.26 -21.52 -1.14
CA VAL A 6 -13.67 -21.57 0.28
C VAL A 6 -14.16 -22.98 0.64
N GLY A 7 -13.59 -23.56 1.70
CA GLY A 7 -13.65 -25.00 2.03
C GLY A 7 -15.05 -25.65 2.01
N GLN A 8 -16.08 -25.03 2.59
CA GLN A 8 -17.39 -25.68 2.75
C GLN A 8 -18.16 -25.87 1.42
N ARG A 9 -18.06 -24.91 0.50
CA ARG A 9 -18.67 -25.06 -0.84
C ARG A 9 -17.91 -26.07 -1.68
N GLY A 10 -16.59 -26.14 -1.53
CA GLY A 10 -15.74 -27.14 -2.17
C GLY A 10 -16.06 -28.55 -1.69
N TYR A 11 -16.28 -28.71 -0.38
CA TYR A 11 -16.69 -29.96 0.25
C TYR A 11 -18.04 -30.45 -0.29
N ASN A 12 -19.06 -29.58 -0.32
CA ASN A 12 -20.39 -29.95 -0.83
C ASN A 12 -20.35 -30.28 -2.33
N ALA A 13 -19.64 -29.49 -3.14
CA ALA A 13 -19.48 -29.76 -4.56
C ALA A 13 -18.72 -31.07 -4.82
N ALA A 14 -17.69 -31.38 -4.02
CA ALA A 14 -16.95 -32.62 -4.13
C ALA A 14 -17.84 -33.84 -3.82
N ARG A 15 -18.71 -33.76 -2.80
CA ARG A 15 -19.69 -34.82 -2.48
C ARG A 15 -20.69 -35.05 -3.61
N VAL A 16 -21.23 -34.00 -4.19
CA VAL A 16 -22.16 -34.09 -5.34
C VAL A 16 -21.47 -34.70 -6.56
N LEU A 17 -20.21 -34.34 -6.82
CA LEU A 17 -19.48 -34.89 -7.97
C LEU A 17 -19.07 -36.35 -7.74
N MET A 18 -18.68 -36.73 -6.52
CA MET A 18 -18.43 -38.13 -6.16
C MET A 18 -19.69 -39.00 -6.31
N SER A 19 -20.88 -38.48 -5.98
CA SER A 19 -22.13 -39.24 -6.15
C SER A 19 -22.50 -39.49 -7.62
N HIS A 20 -21.92 -38.73 -8.55
CA HIS A 20 -22.07 -38.93 -9.99
C HIS A 20 -20.90 -39.73 -10.60
N GLY A 21 -20.10 -40.41 -9.77
CA GLY A 21 -19.04 -41.33 -10.20
C GLY A 21 -17.72 -40.65 -10.60
N PHE A 22 -17.54 -39.36 -10.33
CA PHE A 22 -16.30 -38.66 -10.64
C PHE A 22 -15.26 -38.83 -9.53
N GLY A 23 -14.02 -39.14 -9.90
CA GLY A 23 -12.86 -39.14 -9.00
C GLY A 23 -12.47 -37.72 -8.61
N VAL A 24 -12.86 -37.27 -7.42
CA VAL A 24 -12.66 -35.89 -6.95
C VAL A 24 -11.69 -35.86 -5.78
N ARG A 25 -10.75 -34.90 -5.79
CA ARG A 25 -9.89 -34.56 -4.64
C ARG A 25 -10.22 -33.15 -4.19
N ASN A 26 -10.56 -32.99 -2.90
CA ASN A 26 -10.82 -31.69 -2.28
C ASN A 26 -9.61 -31.26 -1.44
N LEU A 27 -9.25 -29.98 -1.50
CA LEU A 27 -8.25 -29.37 -0.63
C LEU A 27 -8.97 -28.66 0.51
N ASP A 28 -8.84 -29.17 1.72
CA ASP A 28 -9.44 -28.55 2.90
C ASP A 28 -8.83 -27.16 3.13
N GLY A 29 -9.68 -26.17 3.39
CA GLY A 29 -9.32 -24.74 3.39
C GLY A 29 -9.35 -24.06 2.00
N GLY A 30 -9.31 -24.83 0.91
CA GLY A 30 -9.42 -24.32 -0.46
C GLY A 30 -8.13 -23.72 -1.02
N TYR A 31 -8.23 -23.17 -2.24
CA TYR A 31 -7.07 -22.68 -2.99
C TYR A 31 -6.35 -21.49 -2.33
N LYS A 32 -7.07 -20.67 -1.55
CA LYS A 32 -6.50 -19.53 -0.82
C LYS A 32 -5.46 -20.00 0.22
N THR A 33 -5.80 -21.00 1.02
CA THR A 33 -4.89 -21.59 2.01
C THR A 33 -3.63 -22.17 1.35
N TYR A 34 -3.78 -22.84 0.21
CA TYR A 34 -2.64 -23.37 -0.55
C TYR A 34 -1.71 -22.28 -1.12
N LYS A 35 -2.28 -21.21 -1.71
CA LYS A 35 -1.48 -20.09 -2.28
C LYS A 35 -0.74 -19.32 -1.17
N GLN A 36 -1.34 -19.23 0.03
CA GLN A 36 -0.76 -18.58 1.20
C GLN A 36 0.41 -19.38 1.80
N ALA A 37 0.35 -20.71 1.82
CA ALA A 37 1.45 -21.56 2.30
C ALA A 37 2.74 -21.48 1.47
N LYS A 38 2.69 -20.87 0.27
CA LYS A 38 3.83 -20.69 -0.63
C LYS A 38 4.33 -19.25 -0.74
N TYR A 39 3.86 -18.34 0.12
CA TYR A 39 4.27 -16.93 0.08
C TYR A 39 5.53 -16.71 0.95
N GLU A 40 6.55 -16.06 0.38
CA GLU A 40 7.77 -15.65 1.09
C GLU A 40 7.84 -14.12 1.22
N LEU A 41 8.27 -13.64 2.39
CA LEU A 41 8.46 -12.22 2.68
C LEU A 41 9.82 -11.72 2.21
N LYS A 42 9.89 -10.48 1.71
CA LYS A 42 11.16 -9.74 1.63
C LYS A 42 11.50 -9.26 3.05
N ASN A 43 12.55 -9.84 3.64
CA ASN A 43 13.08 -9.40 4.93
C ASN A 43 13.52 -7.93 4.83
N ILE A 44 12.88 -7.06 5.61
CA ILE A 44 13.45 -5.76 5.96
C ILE A 44 14.35 -6.03 7.16
N ALA A 45 15.66 -6.07 6.93
CA ALA A 45 16.63 -6.16 8.01
C ALA A 45 16.58 -4.85 8.82
N LEU A 46 15.96 -4.90 9.99
CA LEU A 46 16.17 -3.88 11.01
C LEU A 46 17.61 -4.03 11.50
N VAL A 47 18.47 -3.08 11.12
CA VAL A 47 19.82 -2.99 11.65
C VAL A 47 19.69 -2.69 13.14
N ALA A 48 19.87 -3.71 13.96
CA ALA A 48 20.10 -3.55 15.39
C ALA A 48 21.43 -2.78 15.53
N SER A 49 21.35 -1.53 15.94
CA SER A 49 22.54 -0.74 16.26
C SER A 49 23.13 -1.29 17.54
N THR A 50 24.13 -2.16 17.41
CA THR A 50 24.96 -2.64 18.52
C THR A 50 25.83 -1.50 19.01
N LYS A 51 25.30 -0.71 19.96
CA LYS A 51 26.14 -0.01 20.93
C LYS A 51 26.03 -0.76 22.24
N GLU A 52 27.14 -1.35 22.64
CA GLU A 52 27.34 -1.89 23.98
C GLU A 52 27.06 -0.79 25.01
N VAL A 53 26.15 -1.08 25.95
CA VAL A 53 25.90 -0.28 27.14
C VAL A 53 26.16 -1.18 28.36
N PRO A 54 26.84 -0.70 29.42
CA PRO A 54 27.32 -1.55 30.49
C PRO A 54 26.19 -2.16 31.32
N THR A 55 26.47 -3.37 31.80
CA THR A 55 25.75 -4.14 32.80
C THR A 55 25.38 -3.30 34.02
N SER A 56 24.11 -2.92 34.17
CA SER A 56 23.32 -3.02 35.41
C SER A 56 22.10 -2.08 35.41
N VAL A 57 21.00 -2.50 34.79
CA VAL A 57 19.65 -2.23 35.32
C VAL A 57 18.73 -3.37 34.92
N ALA A 58 18.80 -4.48 35.65
CA ALA A 58 17.71 -5.45 35.65
C ALA A 58 16.65 -4.91 36.62
N THR A 59 15.68 -4.14 36.11
CA THR A 59 14.47 -3.86 36.90
C THR A 59 13.25 -3.56 36.03
N ALA A 60 12.28 -4.46 36.15
CA ALA A 60 10.84 -4.29 35.93
C ALA A 60 10.35 -3.99 34.49
N VAL A 61 10.29 -5.03 33.65
CA VAL A 61 9.18 -5.14 32.70
C VAL A 61 7.97 -5.58 33.52
N SER A 62 7.15 -4.62 33.94
CA SER A 62 5.89 -4.90 34.62
C SER A 62 4.98 -5.75 33.71
N ASN A 63 4.28 -6.72 34.30
CA ASN A 63 3.16 -7.46 33.72
C ASN A 63 2.01 -6.51 33.34
N LEU A 64 2.22 -5.62 32.38
CA LEU A 64 1.15 -4.82 31.79
C LEU A 64 0.38 -5.74 30.85
N ALA A 65 -0.89 -5.99 31.19
CA ALA A 65 -1.78 -6.83 30.41
C ALA A 65 -1.79 -6.34 28.94
N ILE A 66 -1.47 -7.24 28.01
CA ILE A 66 -1.56 -6.96 26.59
C ILE A 66 -3.05 -6.91 26.23
N VAL A 67 -3.50 -5.77 25.73
CA VAL A 67 -4.86 -5.61 25.20
C VAL A 67 -4.91 -6.30 23.84
N GLU A 68 -5.70 -7.37 23.71
CA GLU A 68 -5.86 -8.07 22.45
C GLU A 68 -7.07 -7.54 21.67
N VAL A 69 -6.86 -7.25 20.38
CA VAL A 69 -7.89 -6.68 19.50
C VAL A 69 -7.95 -7.44 18.20
N ASP A 70 -9.17 -7.90 17.88
CA ASP A 70 -9.49 -8.47 16.58
C ASP A 70 -10.09 -7.39 15.67
N ALA A 71 -9.37 -7.07 14.59
CA ALA A 71 -9.82 -6.18 13.52
C ALA A 71 -9.85 -6.89 12.16
N ARG A 72 -9.95 -8.22 12.16
CA ARG A 72 -10.09 -9.02 10.94
C ARG A 72 -11.41 -8.71 10.25
N GLY A 73 -11.40 -8.76 8.93
CA GLY A 73 -12.57 -8.43 8.10
C GLY A 73 -12.80 -6.93 7.90
N LEU A 74 -12.08 -6.06 8.61
CA LEU A 74 -12.08 -4.62 8.33
C LEU A 74 -11.09 -4.30 7.20
N GLN A 75 -11.49 -3.38 6.32
CA GLN A 75 -10.66 -2.81 5.25
C GLN A 75 -10.15 -1.43 5.69
N CYS A 76 -9.04 -0.95 5.16
CA CYS A 76 -8.56 0.41 5.45
C CYS A 76 -9.64 1.47 5.19
N PRO A 77 -9.86 2.45 6.10
CA PRO A 77 -9.08 2.78 7.30
C PRO A 77 -9.46 2.02 8.58
N GLY A 78 -10.40 1.08 8.52
CA GLY A 78 -11.02 0.43 9.68
C GLY A 78 -10.06 -0.08 10.76
N PRO A 79 -9.02 -0.86 10.42
CA PRO A 79 -8.05 -1.36 11.40
C PRO A 79 -7.33 -0.25 12.18
N ILE A 80 -6.90 0.82 11.51
CA ILE A 80 -6.23 1.96 12.15
C ILE A 80 -7.19 2.74 13.05
N LEU A 81 -8.45 2.89 12.65
CA LEU A 81 -9.47 3.49 13.51
C LEU A 81 -9.68 2.66 14.78
N LYS A 82 -9.69 1.33 14.66
CA LYS A 82 -9.81 0.43 15.80
C LYS A 82 -8.60 0.53 16.73
N VAL A 83 -7.37 0.58 16.20
CA VAL A 83 -6.16 0.85 16.99
C VAL A 83 -6.30 2.14 17.78
N LYS A 84 -6.69 3.24 17.11
CA LYS A 84 -6.85 4.54 17.75
C LYS A 84 -7.86 4.49 18.90
N GLN A 85 -9.03 3.88 18.69
CA GLN A 85 -10.07 3.79 19.71
C GLN A 85 -9.61 3.08 20.98
N GLU A 86 -8.80 2.02 20.84
CA GLU A 86 -8.32 1.25 21.98
C GLU A 86 -7.12 1.94 22.65
N ILE A 87 -6.16 2.48 21.87
CA ILE A 87 -5.04 3.25 22.42
C ILE A 87 -5.51 4.51 23.15
N ASP A 88 -6.54 5.21 22.67
CA ASP A 88 -7.09 6.38 23.36
C ASP A 88 -7.61 6.04 24.77
N ARG A 89 -8.01 4.78 25.02
CA ARG A 89 -8.49 4.26 26.31
C ARG A 89 -7.42 3.64 27.20
N MET A 90 -6.23 3.38 26.65
CA MET A 90 -5.12 2.76 27.37
C MET A 90 -4.28 3.79 28.14
N GLU A 91 -3.49 3.32 29.10
CA GLU A 91 -2.49 4.11 29.82
C GLU A 91 -1.14 4.05 29.10
N ASN A 92 -0.29 5.07 29.31
CA ASN A 92 1.05 5.09 28.70
C ASN A 92 1.88 3.88 29.17
N GLY A 93 2.60 3.25 28.24
CA GLY A 93 3.37 2.03 28.49
C GLY A 93 2.59 0.73 28.34
N GLN A 94 1.25 0.75 28.25
CA GLN A 94 0.47 -0.45 27.95
C GLN A 94 0.67 -0.90 26.50
N GLN A 95 0.53 -2.22 26.28
CA GLN A 95 0.68 -2.85 24.98
C GLN A 95 -0.66 -3.30 24.38
N LEU A 96 -0.79 -3.12 23.07
CA LEU A 96 -1.91 -3.53 22.24
C LEU A 96 -1.42 -4.54 21.20
N SER A 97 -1.99 -5.74 21.20
CA SER A 97 -1.81 -6.73 20.14
C SER A 97 -3.04 -6.72 19.22
N ILE A 98 -2.85 -6.40 17.94
CA ILE A 98 -3.95 -6.33 16.97
C ILE A 98 -3.76 -7.33 15.83
N GLN A 99 -4.83 -8.05 15.48
CA GLN A 99 -4.89 -8.98 14.36
C GLN A 99 -5.72 -8.39 13.21
N VAL A 100 -5.14 -8.32 12.02
CA VAL A 100 -5.73 -7.66 10.84
C VAL A 100 -5.60 -8.54 9.61
N SER A 101 -6.62 -8.57 8.75
CA SER A 101 -6.60 -9.35 7.49
C SER A 101 -6.09 -8.58 6.27
N ASP A 102 -5.98 -7.25 6.36
CA ASP A 102 -5.39 -6.41 5.32
C ASP A 102 -3.85 -6.42 5.43
N PHE A 103 -3.17 -6.81 4.36
CA PHE A 103 -1.71 -6.87 4.29
C PHE A 103 -1.04 -5.50 4.19
N GLY A 104 -1.77 -4.45 3.77
CA GLY A 104 -1.28 -3.06 3.80
C GLY A 104 -1.16 -2.51 5.21
N PHE A 105 -1.73 -3.22 6.19
CA PHE A 105 -1.76 -2.76 7.58
C PHE A 105 -0.39 -2.61 8.20
N SER A 106 0.62 -3.41 7.80
CA SER A 106 1.98 -3.30 8.36
C SER A 106 2.63 -1.94 8.06
N ALA A 107 2.45 -1.43 6.84
CA ALA A 107 2.93 -0.10 6.46
C ALA A 107 2.10 0.99 7.14
N ASP A 108 0.77 0.81 7.16
CA ASP A 108 -0.17 1.76 7.78
C ASP A 108 0.09 1.93 9.28
N ILE A 109 0.31 0.84 10.02
CA ILE A 109 0.53 0.90 11.46
C ILE A 109 1.90 1.48 11.81
N ALA A 110 2.93 1.20 11.01
CA ALA A 110 4.24 1.81 11.18
C ALA A 110 4.18 3.32 10.99
N ALA A 111 3.52 3.79 9.92
CA ALA A 111 3.30 5.22 9.68
C ALA A 111 2.47 5.87 10.79
N TRP A 112 1.38 5.22 11.21
CA TRP A 112 0.52 5.73 12.27
C TRP A 112 1.26 5.84 13.61
N CYS A 113 2.03 4.82 14.01
CA CYS A 113 2.82 4.85 15.25
C CYS A 113 3.82 6.00 15.25
N LYS A 114 4.56 6.17 14.15
CA LYS A 114 5.54 7.25 13.97
C LYS A 114 4.89 8.64 14.17
N ASN A 115 3.72 8.86 13.58
CA ASN A 115 3.08 10.18 13.59
C ASN A 115 2.30 10.48 14.86
N THR A 116 1.83 9.44 15.56
CA THR A 116 1.10 9.58 16.84
C THR A 116 2.00 9.51 18.06
N GLY A 117 3.30 9.26 17.89
CA GLY A 117 4.26 9.11 18.99
C GLY A 117 4.12 7.79 19.76
N ASN A 118 3.49 6.77 19.16
CA ASN A 118 3.40 5.42 19.71
C ASN A 118 4.53 4.54 19.19
N THR A 119 4.86 3.47 19.91
CA THR A 119 5.98 2.58 19.56
C THR A 119 5.46 1.30 18.91
N LEU A 120 5.80 1.05 17.64
CA LEU A 120 5.57 -0.25 17.01
C LEU A 120 6.66 -1.24 17.49
N VAL A 121 6.26 -2.27 18.23
CA VAL A 121 7.18 -3.26 18.82
C VAL A 121 7.50 -4.37 17.81
N SER A 122 6.48 -4.93 17.17
CA SER A 122 6.65 -5.95 16.14
C SER A 122 5.50 -5.97 15.16
N THR A 123 5.75 -6.55 13.98
CA THR A 123 4.75 -6.86 12.97
C THR A 123 5.10 -8.20 12.36
N ASP A 124 4.22 -9.19 12.50
CA ASP A 124 4.42 -10.56 12.05
C ASP A 124 3.25 -11.00 11.17
N ILE A 125 3.50 -11.92 10.23
CA ILE A 125 2.44 -12.58 9.47
C ILE A 125 2.21 -13.96 10.06
N GLN A 126 1.03 -14.15 10.66
CA GLN A 126 0.58 -15.44 11.17
C GLN A 126 -0.55 -15.96 10.28
N GLY A 127 -0.21 -16.92 9.41
CA GLY A 127 -1.15 -17.49 8.44
C GLY A 127 -1.64 -16.45 7.42
N SER A 128 -2.91 -16.04 7.51
CA SER A 128 -3.53 -15.04 6.62
C SER A 128 -3.74 -13.68 7.28
N GLN A 129 -3.02 -13.40 8.37
CA GLN A 129 -3.26 -12.25 9.23
C GLN A 129 -1.94 -11.55 9.54
N VAL A 130 -1.98 -10.22 9.54
CA VAL A 130 -0.93 -9.38 10.09
C VAL A 130 -1.23 -9.21 11.58
N VAL A 131 -0.28 -9.57 12.43
CA VAL A 131 -0.32 -9.35 13.87
C VAL A 131 0.68 -8.26 14.20
N ALA A 132 0.22 -7.16 14.79
CA ALA A 132 1.07 -6.04 15.19
C ALA A 132 1.00 -5.84 16.70
N LEU A 133 2.15 -5.62 17.34
CA LEU A 133 2.26 -5.28 18.75
C LEU A 133 2.69 -3.82 18.89
N ILE A 134 1.90 -3.02 19.61
CA ILE A 134 2.09 -1.57 19.73
C ILE A 134 2.13 -1.21 21.21
N THR A 135 3.05 -0.35 21.63
CA THR A 135 3.08 0.24 22.97
C THR A 135 2.60 1.69 22.90
N LYS A 136 1.69 2.10 23.80
CA LYS A 136 1.24 3.49 23.91
C LYS A 136 2.37 4.39 24.42
N GLY A 137 2.67 5.45 23.67
CA GLY A 137 3.75 6.39 23.96
C GLY A 137 5.13 5.94 23.46
N GLN A 138 6.12 6.85 23.58
CA GLN A 138 7.49 6.56 23.19
C GLN A 138 8.23 5.78 24.28
N ALA A 139 8.85 4.66 23.91
CA ALA A 139 10.08 4.26 24.57
C ALA A 139 11.14 5.31 24.19
N THR A 140 11.66 6.02 25.19
CA THR A 140 12.59 7.14 25.10
C THR A 140 13.60 7.03 23.96
N ALA A 141 13.45 7.90 22.95
CA ALA A 141 14.51 8.24 22.01
C ALA A 141 14.53 9.77 21.83
N THR A 142 15.63 10.34 22.31
CA THR A 142 16.03 11.74 22.37
C THR A 142 15.96 12.50 21.04
N GLY A 143 15.32 13.67 21.09
CA GLY A 143 15.79 14.95 20.55
C GLY A 143 16.22 15.03 19.09
N GLN A 144 15.36 15.64 18.25
CA GLN A 144 15.81 16.41 17.10
C GLN A 144 15.27 17.83 17.19
N GLN A 145 16.21 18.75 17.40
CA GLN A 145 16.06 20.18 17.51
C GLN A 145 15.83 20.77 16.11
N LEU A 146 14.83 21.66 15.98
CA LEU A 146 14.58 22.40 14.74
C LEU A 146 15.72 23.42 14.47
N PRO A 147 16.14 23.63 13.22
CA PRO A 147 17.06 24.71 12.88
C PRO A 147 16.40 26.09 12.95
N ASP A 148 17.23 27.07 13.32
CA ASP A 148 16.97 28.50 13.49
C ASP A 148 16.50 29.18 12.18
N LEU A 149 15.38 29.92 12.26
CA LEU A 149 14.67 30.59 11.15
C LEU A 149 15.16 32.04 10.89
N SER A 150 16.30 32.45 11.45
CA SER A 150 16.80 33.82 11.28
C SER A 150 17.66 34.00 10.01
N LYS A 151 17.01 34.08 8.83
CA LYS A 151 17.43 34.84 7.62
C LYS A 151 16.51 34.56 6.44
N ALA A 152 15.48 35.39 6.24
CA ALA A 152 14.69 35.42 5.01
C ALA A 152 15.05 36.69 4.21
N GLN A 153 15.48 36.52 2.95
CA GLN A 153 15.64 37.58 1.96
C GLN A 153 14.46 37.52 0.98
N GLU A 154 13.95 38.68 0.58
CA GLU A 154 12.84 38.82 -0.37
C GLU A 154 13.15 38.16 -1.73
N GLY A 155 12.21 37.34 -2.23
CA GLY A 155 12.26 36.74 -3.57
C GLY A 155 12.75 35.29 -3.66
N VAL A 156 13.10 34.66 -2.53
CA VAL A 156 13.50 33.24 -2.48
C VAL A 156 12.37 32.39 -1.90
N LEU A 157 11.89 31.41 -2.67
CA LEU A 157 10.98 30.38 -2.16
C LEU A 157 11.74 29.55 -1.12
N HIS A 158 11.45 29.78 0.16
CA HIS A 158 11.93 28.91 1.23
C HIS A 158 11.00 27.71 1.35
N GLU A 159 11.38 26.59 0.72
CA GLU A 159 10.66 25.32 0.88
C GLU A 159 10.87 24.80 2.30
N THR A 160 9.79 24.75 3.07
CA THR A 160 9.76 24.01 4.34
C THR A 160 9.20 22.62 4.08
N LYS A 161 9.87 21.56 4.59
CA LYS A 161 9.66 20.10 4.41
C LYS A 161 9.90 19.50 3.00
N ASP A 162 10.80 18.50 2.94
CA ASP A 162 11.48 17.92 1.74
C ASP A 162 10.68 16.90 0.91
N GLY A 163 9.36 16.99 0.86
CA GLY A 163 8.51 15.95 0.26
C GLY A 163 7.44 16.46 -0.69
N ALA A 164 7.14 15.66 -1.72
CA ALA A 164 5.97 15.83 -2.57
C ALA A 164 5.11 14.56 -2.54
N THR A 165 3.82 14.73 -2.30
CA THR A 165 2.85 13.64 -2.28
C THR A 165 1.74 13.91 -3.28
N MET A 166 1.21 12.83 -3.85
CA MET A 166 0.04 12.92 -4.71
C MET A 166 -0.81 11.66 -4.63
N VAL A 167 -2.13 11.83 -4.64
CA VAL A 167 -3.10 10.76 -4.86
C VAL A 167 -3.45 10.72 -6.33
N VAL A 168 -3.26 9.58 -6.98
CA VAL A 168 -3.75 9.31 -8.33
C VAL A 168 -4.99 8.42 -8.22
N PHE A 169 -6.15 9.06 -8.23
CA PHE A 169 -7.46 8.44 -8.26
C PHE A 169 -7.92 8.21 -9.71
N SER A 170 -7.62 9.16 -10.60
CA SER A 170 -8.09 9.15 -11.98
C SER A 170 -7.47 8.03 -12.82
N GLY A 171 -8.31 7.39 -13.63
CA GLY A 171 -7.92 6.34 -14.58
C GLY A 171 -7.70 6.86 -16.01
N ASP A 172 -7.59 8.18 -16.18
CA ASP A 172 -7.45 8.84 -17.47
C ASP A 172 -5.96 9.07 -17.79
N MET A 173 -5.53 8.64 -18.97
CA MET A 173 -4.14 8.67 -19.43
C MET A 173 -3.49 10.03 -19.29
N ASP A 174 -4.18 11.11 -19.66
CA ASP A 174 -3.71 12.49 -19.62
C ASP A 174 -3.52 13.00 -18.18
N LYS A 175 -4.39 12.61 -17.24
CA LYS A 175 -4.22 12.96 -15.82
C LYS A 175 -3.08 12.17 -15.17
N VAL A 176 -2.97 10.88 -15.48
CA VAL A 176 -1.83 10.08 -15.00
C VAL A 176 -0.52 10.58 -15.62
N LEU A 177 -0.53 10.98 -16.90
CA LEU A 177 0.62 11.61 -17.56
C LEU A 177 1.05 12.89 -16.82
N ALA A 178 0.09 13.77 -16.50
CA ALA A 178 0.38 14.98 -15.72
C ALA A 178 0.99 14.64 -14.35
N SER A 179 0.48 13.60 -13.66
CA SER A 179 1.05 13.15 -12.38
C SER A 179 2.51 12.71 -12.52
N MET A 180 2.86 11.98 -13.61
CA MET A 180 4.23 11.53 -13.86
C MET A 180 5.17 12.69 -14.20
N ILE A 181 4.69 13.69 -14.94
CA ILE A 181 5.46 14.90 -15.27
C ILE A 181 5.80 15.66 -13.97
N ILE A 182 4.80 15.90 -13.14
CA ILE A 182 4.97 16.62 -11.86
C ILE A 182 5.89 15.82 -10.93
N ALA A 183 5.68 14.52 -10.81
CA ALA A 183 6.49 13.65 -9.95
C ALA A 183 7.95 13.60 -10.39
N SER A 184 8.21 13.43 -11.69
CA SER A 184 9.57 13.38 -12.22
C SER A 184 10.28 14.72 -12.06
N GLY A 185 9.56 15.84 -12.27
CA GLY A 185 10.08 17.19 -12.02
C GLY A 185 10.43 17.42 -10.54
N ALA A 186 9.53 17.04 -9.63
CA ALA A 186 9.77 17.13 -8.18
C ALA A 186 10.97 16.27 -7.74
N ALA A 187 11.08 15.04 -8.24
CA ALA A 187 12.20 14.15 -7.95
C ALA A 187 13.52 14.70 -8.50
N ALA A 188 13.52 15.25 -9.73
CA ALA A 188 14.70 15.90 -10.31
C ALA A 188 15.15 17.16 -9.53
N MET A 189 14.23 17.81 -8.81
CA MET A 189 14.52 18.91 -7.88
C MET A 189 14.95 18.43 -6.48
N GLY A 190 15.15 17.11 -6.28
CA GLY A 190 15.63 16.53 -5.04
C GLY A 190 14.55 16.27 -3.98
N LYS A 191 13.25 16.42 -4.31
CA LYS A 191 12.17 16.09 -3.37
C LYS A 191 11.99 14.59 -3.26
N ASN A 192 11.67 14.11 -2.06
CA ASN A 192 11.18 12.75 -1.85
C ASN A 192 9.73 12.67 -2.33
N VAL A 193 9.48 11.96 -3.43
CA VAL A 193 8.15 11.90 -4.06
C VAL A 193 7.45 10.59 -3.73
N THR A 194 6.20 10.68 -3.27
CA THR A 194 5.32 9.53 -3.08
C THR A 194 4.02 9.69 -3.85
N ILE A 195 3.65 8.66 -4.62
CA ILE A 195 2.42 8.62 -5.42
C ILE A 195 1.55 7.47 -4.90
N PHE A 196 0.38 7.82 -4.39
CA PHE A 196 -0.62 6.86 -3.91
C PHE A 196 -1.67 6.61 -4.98
N PHE A 197 -1.65 5.41 -5.56
CA PHE A 197 -2.60 4.98 -6.58
C PHE A 197 -3.81 4.29 -5.93
N THR A 198 -4.99 4.82 -6.22
CA THR A 198 -6.26 4.31 -5.67
C THR A 198 -7.32 4.24 -6.75
N PHE A 199 -8.35 3.42 -6.55
CA PHE A 199 -9.44 3.22 -7.51
C PHE A 199 -8.94 3.04 -8.96
N TRP A 200 -9.40 3.88 -9.88
CA TRP A 200 -9.15 3.76 -11.33
C TRP A 200 -7.67 3.94 -11.67
N GLY A 201 -6.96 4.77 -10.90
CA GLY A 201 -5.53 5.03 -11.02
C GLY A 201 -4.69 3.75 -10.91
N LEU A 202 -5.13 2.74 -10.15
CA LEU A 202 -4.43 1.44 -10.05
C LEU A 202 -4.18 0.78 -11.41
N SER A 203 -5.01 1.07 -12.40
CA SER A 203 -4.86 0.50 -13.75
C SER A 203 -3.57 0.97 -14.44
N ALA A 204 -2.98 2.10 -14.02
CA ALA A 204 -1.69 2.58 -14.51
C ALA A 204 -0.53 1.67 -14.09
N LEU A 205 -0.65 1.01 -12.93
CA LEU A 205 0.39 0.16 -12.35
C LEU A 205 0.36 -1.29 -12.87
N LYS A 206 -0.64 -1.67 -13.67
CA LYS A 206 -0.76 -3.03 -14.21
C LYS A 206 0.30 -3.28 -15.30
N LYS A 207 1.21 -4.23 -15.05
CA LYS A 207 2.23 -4.72 -15.99
C LYS A 207 1.81 -5.94 -16.79
N ARG A 208 0.90 -6.77 -16.26
CA ARG A 208 0.44 -8.01 -16.91
C ARG A 208 -0.97 -8.38 -16.50
N ALA A 209 -1.71 -8.99 -17.41
CA ALA A 209 -3.03 -9.55 -17.13
C ALA A 209 -2.91 -10.97 -16.54
N ILE A 210 -3.79 -11.31 -15.60
CA ILE A 210 -3.91 -12.66 -15.03
C ILE A 210 -5.32 -13.21 -15.23
N LYS A 211 -5.45 -14.55 -15.24
CA LYS A 211 -6.76 -15.19 -15.37
C LYS A 211 -7.54 -15.08 -14.07
N LYS A 212 -8.60 -14.27 -14.08
CA LYS A 212 -9.52 -14.09 -12.94
C LYS A 212 -10.81 -14.89 -13.08
N ARG A 213 -11.53 -15.05 -11.96
CA ARG A 213 -12.83 -15.74 -11.86
C ARG A 213 -13.84 -14.90 -11.09
N GLY A 214 -15.13 -15.13 -11.31
CA GLY A 214 -16.21 -14.41 -10.61
C GLY A 214 -16.22 -12.90 -10.91
N MET A 215 -16.57 -12.09 -9.92
CA MET A 215 -16.68 -10.62 -10.03
C MET A 215 -15.35 -9.96 -10.45
N ALA A 216 -14.21 -10.51 -10.01
CA ALA A 216 -12.89 -10.01 -10.40
C ALA A 216 -12.64 -10.11 -11.92
N LYS A 217 -13.25 -11.08 -12.61
CA LYS A 217 -13.19 -11.18 -14.08
C LYS A 217 -14.00 -10.08 -14.76
N MET A 218 -15.13 -9.70 -14.18
CA MET A 218 -15.96 -8.61 -14.71
C MET A 218 -15.21 -7.28 -14.60
N PHE A 219 -14.65 -6.96 -13.43
CA PHE A 219 -13.83 -5.76 -13.26
C PHE A 219 -12.62 -5.75 -14.20
N ASP A 220 -11.92 -6.87 -14.37
CA ASP A 220 -10.76 -6.92 -15.27
C ASP A 220 -11.10 -6.75 -16.76
N MET A 221 -12.34 -7.06 -17.16
CA MET A 221 -12.84 -6.77 -18.50
C MET A 221 -13.23 -5.29 -18.69
N MET A 222 -13.71 -4.64 -17.62
CA MET A 222 -14.14 -3.24 -17.65
C MET A 222 -12.98 -2.26 -17.47
N LEU A 223 -11.95 -2.65 -16.72
CA LEU A 223 -10.81 -1.81 -16.39
C LEU A 223 -9.74 -1.86 -17.49
N PRO A 224 -8.97 -0.77 -17.67
CA PRO A 224 -7.77 -0.81 -18.50
C PRO A 224 -6.83 -1.95 -18.06
N LYS A 225 -6.19 -2.57 -19.05
CA LYS A 225 -5.22 -3.66 -18.84
C LYS A 225 -3.86 -3.17 -18.34
N GLY A 226 -3.61 -1.86 -18.44
CA GLY A 226 -2.36 -1.20 -18.12
C GLY A 226 -2.35 0.25 -18.62
N ALA A 227 -1.28 0.99 -18.32
CA ALA A 227 -1.07 2.38 -18.72
C ALA A 227 -1.35 2.65 -20.21
N GLN A 228 -0.96 1.73 -21.09
CA GLN A 228 -1.16 1.86 -22.54
C GLN A 228 -2.62 1.73 -23.01
N SER A 229 -3.54 1.30 -22.15
CA SER A 229 -4.95 1.10 -22.50
C SER A 229 -5.89 2.10 -21.85
N MET A 230 -5.34 3.07 -21.12
CA MET A 230 -6.14 4.08 -20.44
C MET A 230 -6.81 5.03 -21.45
N PRO A 231 -8.08 5.41 -21.24
CA PRO A 231 -8.76 6.44 -22.03
C PRO A 231 -8.18 7.81 -21.72
N ILE A 232 -8.54 8.83 -22.51
CA ILE A 232 -8.29 10.24 -22.12
C ILE A 232 -9.53 10.83 -21.44
N SER A 233 -9.31 11.79 -20.55
CA SER A 233 -10.36 12.38 -19.70
C SER A 233 -11.43 13.13 -20.49
N SER A 234 -11.03 13.71 -21.63
CA SER A 234 -11.88 14.51 -22.52
C SER A 234 -11.65 14.10 -23.97
N MET A 235 -12.69 14.16 -24.81
CA MET A 235 -12.62 13.83 -26.24
C MET A 235 -12.14 12.40 -26.57
N ASN A 236 -12.41 11.42 -25.71
CA ASN A 236 -11.97 10.04 -25.94
C ASN A 236 -12.52 9.42 -27.24
N MET A 237 -13.75 9.79 -27.66
CA MET A 237 -14.37 9.38 -28.94
C MET A 237 -14.22 7.87 -29.22
N GLY A 238 -14.59 7.03 -28.24
CA GLY A 238 -14.47 5.57 -28.37
C GLY A 238 -13.02 5.04 -28.43
N GLY A 239 -12.05 5.81 -27.92
CA GLY A 239 -10.62 5.48 -27.93
C GLY A 239 -9.84 6.11 -29.09
N MET A 240 -10.50 6.81 -30.02
CA MET A 240 -9.82 7.53 -31.10
C MET A 240 -8.98 8.69 -30.56
N GLY A 241 -9.49 9.43 -29.57
CA GLY A 241 -8.76 10.53 -28.94
C GLY A 241 -7.47 10.06 -28.26
N ALA A 242 -7.52 8.95 -27.53
CA ALA A 242 -6.33 8.38 -26.89
C ALA A 242 -5.27 7.93 -27.91
N LYS A 243 -5.68 7.39 -29.07
CA LYS A 243 -4.75 7.03 -30.15
C LYS A 243 -4.13 8.27 -30.79
N MET A 244 -4.93 9.30 -31.06
CA MET A 244 -4.45 10.57 -31.62
C MET A 244 -3.46 11.24 -30.67
N MET A 245 -3.78 11.31 -29.37
CA MET A 245 -2.88 11.88 -28.36
C MET A 245 -1.53 11.14 -28.33
N LYS A 246 -1.53 9.80 -28.32
CA LYS A 246 -0.29 9.00 -28.35
C LYS A 246 0.51 9.21 -29.62
N HIS A 247 -0.15 9.40 -30.76
CA HIS A 247 0.52 9.71 -32.02
C HIS A 247 1.26 11.04 -31.94
N ILE A 248 0.57 12.10 -31.48
CA ILE A 248 1.16 13.43 -31.28
C ILE A 248 2.30 13.38 -30.26
N MET A 249 2.13 12.65 -29.14
CA MET A 249 3.19 12.44 -28.15
C MET A 249 4.45 11.85 -28.81
N LYS A 250 4.29 10.81 -29.64
CA LYS A 250 5.40 10.19 -30.37
C LYS A 250 6.07 11.16 -31.35
N GLU A 251 5.31 11.92 -32.11
CA GLU A 251 5.85 12.94 -33.03
C GLU A 251 6.63 14.04 -32.29
N LYS A 252 6.19 14.38 -31.08
CA LYS A 252 6.83 15.39 -30.22
C LYS A 252 7.91 14.80 -29.30
N ASN A 253 8.29 13.53 -29.48
CA ASN A 253 9.26 12.82 -28.65
C ASN A 253 8.91 12.83 -27.16
N VAL A 254 7.63 12.84 -26.83
CA VAL A 254 7.14 12.63 -25.46
C VAL A 254 7.09 11.13 -25.20
N ASP A 255 7.70 10.70 -24.10
CA ASP A 255 7.70 9.30 -23.68
C ASP A 255 6.28 8.76 -23.48
N SER A 256 6.13 7.45 -23.67
CA SER A 256 4.89 6.78 -23.32
C SER A 256 4.69 6.77 -21.80
N LEU A 257 3.43 6.70 -21.35
CA LEU A 257 3.12 6.69 -19.92
C LEU A 257 3.84 5.55 -19.16
N GLU A 258 3.94 4.37 -19.76
CA GLU A 258 4.68 3.23 -19.22
C GLU A 258 6.17 3.52 -19.05
N THR A 259 6.78 4.14 -20.05
CA THR A 259 8.18 4.58 -20.01
C THR A 259 8.40 5.61 -18.91
N MET A 260 7.46 6.56 -18.74
CA MET A 260 7.53 7.58 -17.70
C MET A 260 7.39 6.99 -16.29
N ILE A 261 6.51 6.01 -16.10
CA ILE A 261 6.39 5.28 -14.82
C ILE A 261 7.72 4.60 -14.47
N GLY A 262 8.36 3.93 -15.44
CA GLY A 262 9.68 3.33 -15.24
C GLY A 262 10.75 4.35 -14.87
N LYS A 263 10.87 5.44 -15.63
CA LYS A 263 11.83 6.52 -15.34
C LYS A 263 11.61 7.18 -13.99
N ALA A 264 10.35 7.42 -13.61
CA ALA A 264 10.01 7.95 -12.31
C ALA A 264 10.44 6.99 -11.18
N SER A 265 10.24 5.68 -11.35
CA SER A 265 10.77 4.68 -10.41
C SER A 265 12.30 4.72 -10.32
N ASP A 266 13.00 4.87 -11.45
CA ASP A 266 14.48 4.96 -11.46
C ASP A 266 14.99 6.23 -10.76
N LEU A 267 14.18 7.31 -10.76
CA LEU A 267 14.44 8.54 -10.00
C LEU A 267 14.14 8.41 -8.50
N GLY A 268 13.72 7.25 -8.01
CA GLY A 268 13.41 7.02 -6.60
C GLY A 268 12.01 7.47 -6.19
N VAL A 269 11.10 7.74 -7.13
CA VAL A 269 9.69 8.00 -6.82
C VAL A 269 9.08 6.74 -6.21
N LYS A 270 8.45 6.90 -5.04
CA LYS A 270 7.77 5.82 -4.32
C LYS A 270 6.35 5.63 -4.86
N PHE A 271 6.03 4.43 -5.32
CA PHE A 271 4.71 4.07 -5.83
C PHE A 271 3.96 3.20 -4.81
N VAL A 272 2.83 3.68 -4.30
CA VAL A 272 2.02 2.96 -3.31
C VAL A 272 0.67 2.60 -3.91
N ALA A 273 0.33 1.31 -3.91
CA ALA A 273 -0.98 0.81 -4.32
C ALA A 273 -1.92 0.64 -3.11
N CYS A 274 -3.11 1.26 -3.21
CA CYS A 274 -4.16 1.18 -2.21
C CYS A 274 -4.70 -0.27 -2.07
N THR A 275 -4.44 -0.91 -0.93
CA THR A 275 -4.85 -2.31 -0.68
C THR A 275 -6.36 -2.52 -0.71
N MET A 276 -7.13 -1.59 -0.12
CA MET A 276 -8.60 -1.63 -0.18
C MET A 276 -9.10 -1.61 -1.62
N SER A 277 -8.58 -0.70 -2.46
CA SER A 277 -8.99 -0.62 -3.86
C SER A 277 -8.57 -1.86 -4.64
N MET A 278 -7.40 -2.43 -4.35
CA MET A 278 -6.97 -3.71 -4.95
C MET A 278 -7.94 -4.85 -4.63
N ASP A 279 -8.39 -4.97 -3.38
CA ASP A 279 -9.34 -6.04 -2.98
C ASP A 279 -10.70 -5.87 -3.65
N ILE A 280 -11.25 -4.65 -3.63
CA ILE A 280 -12.54 -4.33 -4.26
C ILE A 280 -12.51 -4.62 -5.77
N MET A 281 -11.44 -4.21 -6.45
CA MET A 281 -11.31 -4.32 -7.92
C MET A 281 -10.72 -5.66 -8.36
N GLY A 282 -10.36 -6.53 -7.40
CA GLY A 282 -9.75 -7.84 -7.66
C GLY A 282 -8.42 -7.74 -8.41
N ILE A 283 -7.59 -6.76 -8.08
CA ILE A 283 -6.24 -6.58 -8.64
C ILE A 283 -5.24 -7.31 -7.74
N GLU A 284 -4.48 -8.25 -8.29
CA GLU A 284 -3.47 -9.00 -7.55
C GLU A 284 -2.08 -8.35 -7.68
N LYS A 285 -1.24 -8.53 -6.65
CA LYS A 285 0.16 -8.07 -6.63
C LYS A 285 0.96 -8.50 -7.87
N ALA A 286 0.69 -9.72 -8.37
CA ALA A 286 1.37 -10.27 -9.55
C ALA A 286 1.06 -9.50 -10.86
N GLU A 287 -0.02 -8.70 -10.88
CA GLU A 287 -0.37 -7.82 -12.00
C GLU A 287 0.40 -6.51 -11.98
N LEU A 288 0.96 -6.09 -10.84
CA LEU A 288 1.60 -4.79 -10.67
C LEU A 288 3.12 -4.83 -10.90
N TYR A 289 3.73 -3.67 -11.14
CA TYR A 289 5.19 -3.53 -11.17
C TYR A 289 5.85 -4.00 -9.87
N ASP A 290 7.05 -4.57 -9.96
CA ASP A 290 7.73 -5.18 -8.81
C ASP A 290 8.22 -4.16 -7.77
N PHE A 291 8.37 -2.89 -8.17
CA PHE A 291 8.73 -1.77 -7.29
C PHE A 291 7.53 -1.16 -6.56
N VAL A 292 6.30 -1.60 -6.84
CA VAL A 292 5.09 -1.05 -6.20
C VAL A 292 4.99 -1.56 -4.76
N GLU A 293 4.90 -0.61 -3.84
CA GLU A 293 4.59 -0.85 -2.43
C GLU A 293 3.07 -0.93 -2.19
N TYR A 294 2.67 -1.48 -1.05
CA TYR A 294 1.27 -1.71 -0.71
C TYR A 294 0.97 -1.06 0.63
N GLY A 295 -0.05 -0.21 0.66
CA GLY A 295 -0.47 0.48 1.87
C GLY A 295 -1.91 0.96 1.77
N GLY A 296 -2.48 1.35 2.90
CA GLY A 296 -3.75 2.04 2.96
C GLY A 296 -3.55 3.55 3.16
N VAL A 297 -4.62 4.20 3.62
CA VAL A 297 -4.64 5.66 3.74
C VAL A 297 -3.66 6.18 4.81
N ALA A 298 -3.35 5.39 5.84
CA ALA A 298 -2.45 5.83 6.90
C ALA A 298 -0.99 5.91 6.41
N THR A 299 -0.55 4.98 5.56
CA THR A 299 0.75 5.06 4.87
C THR A 299 0.85 6.37 4.08
N TYR A 300 -0.18 6.69 3.29
CA TYR A 300 -0.19 7.91 2.49
C TYR A 300 -0.17 9.18 3.35
N LEU A 301 -1.05 9.27 4.35
CA LEU A 301 -1.12 10.43 5.24
C LEU A 301 0.20 10.61 6.01
N GLY A 302 0.87 9.50 6.33
CA GLY A 302 2.20 9.50 6.93
C GLY A 302 3.22 10.28 6.12
N ASP A 303 3.31 9.96 4.82
CA ASP A 303 4.22 10.63 3.88
C ASP A 303 3.75 12.07 3.58
N SER A 304 2.43 12.33 3.59
CA SER A 304 1.88 13.66 3.31
C SER A 304 2.14 14.66 4.44
N GLU A 305 2.11 14.27 5.72
CA GLU A 305 2.42 15.18 6.84
C GLU A 305 3.88 15.64 6.82
N ALA A 306 4.76 14.84 6.22
CA ALA A 306 6.17 15.16 6.02
C ALA A 306 6.45 15.93 4.72
N SER A 307 5.44 16.19 3.90
CA SER A 307 5.54 16.81 2.57
C SER A 307 4.91 18.20 2.55
N ASN A 308 5.41 19.07 1.66
CA ASN A 308 4.89 20.43 1.50
C ASN A 308 4.07 20.63 0.22
N LEU A 309 4.12 19.65 -0.67
CA LEU A 309 3.25 19.54 -1.83
C LEU A 309 2.36 18.30 -1.66
N ASN A 310 1.04 18.50 -1.72
CA ASN A 310 0.05 17.42 -1.73
C ASN A 310 -0.98 17.72 -2.83
N LEU A 311 -1.14 16.79 -3.78
CA LEU A 311 -2.07 16.90 -4.91
C LEU A 311 -3.05 15.72 -4.94
N PHE A 312 -4.26 15.97 -5.43
CA PHE A 312 -5.23 14.91 -5.74
C PHE A 312 -5.56 14.97 -7.24
N ILE A 313 -5.33 13.87 -7.95
CA ILE A 313 -5.33 13.79 -9.42
C ILE A 313 -6.28 12.68 -9.91
#